data_AF-A0A925LUE1-F1
#
_entry.id   AF-A0A925LUE1-F1
#
_cell.length_a   1.000
_cell.length_b   1.000
_cell.length_c   1.000
_cell.angle_alpha   90.00
_cell.angle_beta   90.00
_cell.angle_gamma   90.00
#
_symmetry.space_group_name_H-M   'P 1'
#
loop_
_entity.id
_entity.type
_entity.pdbx_description
1 polymer ?
#
loop_
_entity_poly.entity_id
_entity_poly.type
_entity_poly.pdbx_seq_one_letter_code
_entity_poly.pdbx_strand_id
1 'polypeptide(L)'
;MTKNRIFSGTLIWTVIFEAVTCLLRFGLRLESTRDTASTIGVLTFGLRIHHSYVGVALIPIAMLIERRWPQIARHLLMIGIALILSDLIHHFIVLWYFVGSPQFDFFY
;
A
#
# COMPACT_ATOMS: atom_id res chain seq x y z
N MET A 1 4.38 24.16 -7.99
CA MET A 1 3.56 23.66 -6.86
C MET A 1 4.42 23.61 -5.60
N THR A 2 3.87 23.91 -4.42
CA THR A 2 4.65 23.87 -3.18
C THR A 2 4.80 22.42 -2.71
N LYS A 3 6.05 22.01 -2.43
CA LYS A 3 6.41 20.68 -1.90
C LYS A 3 5.51 20.27 -0.71
N ASN A 4 5.09 21.25 0.09
CA ASN A 4 4.21 21.09 1.24
C ASN A 4 2.88 20.39 0.91
N ARG A 5 2.25 20.67 -0.24
CA ARG A 5 0.95 20.04 -0.58
C ARG A 5 1.07 18.55 -0.90
N ILE A 6 2.17 18.15 -1.56
CA ILE A 6 2.43 16.73 -1.86
C ILE A 6 2.70 16.00 -0.55
N PHE A 7 3.57 16.56 0.29
CA PHE A 7 3.90 15.97 1.59
C PHE A 7 2.66 15.77 2.47
N SER A 8 1.86 16.82 2.70
CA SER A 8 0.64 16.72 3.51
C SER A 8 -0.38 15.75 2.89
N GLY A 9 -0.53 15.75 1.57
CA GLY A 9 -1.43 14.82 0.88
C GLY A 9 -0.99 13.37 1.03
N THR A 10 0.30 13.08 0.88
CA THR A 10 0.87 11.74 1.12
C THR A 10 0.65 11.29 2.57
N LEU A 11 0.86 12.16 3.55
CA LEU A 11 0.64 11.82 4.96
C LEU A 11 -0.82 11.45 5.22
N ILE A 12 -1.77 12.26 4.72
CA ILE A 12 -3.20 12.00 4.84
C ILE A 12 -3.56 10.65 4.22
N TRP A 13 -3.12 10.39 2.98
CA TRP A 13 -3.38 9.12 2.30
C TRP A 13 -2.73 7.93 3.01
N THR A 14 -1.55 8.10 3.59
CA THR A 14 -0.86 7.04 4.35
C THR A 14 -1.70 6.63 5.56
N VAL A 15 -2.20 7.61 6.32
CA VAL A 15 -3.07 7.37 7.48
C VAL A 15 -4.37 6.71 7.05
N ILE A 16 -4.98 7.15 5.94
CA ILE A 16 -6.22 6.55 5.41
C ILE A 16 -6.00 5.08 5.04
N PHE A 17 -4.95 4.77 4.26
CA PHE A 17 -4.66 3.38 3.88
C PHE A 17 -4.34 2.54 5.10
N GLU A 18 -3.56 3.05 6.06
CA GLU A 18 -3.24 2.30 7.27
C GLU A 18 -4.49 2.02 8.12
N ALA A 19 -5.39 3.00 8.26
CA ALA A 19 -6.63 2.82 8.99
C ALA A 19 -7.54 1.77 8.33
N VAL A 20 -7.64 1.80 6.99
CA VAL A 20 -8.38 0.78 6.24
C VAL A 20 -7.71 -0.60 6.42
N THR A 21 -6.40 -0.70 6.26
CA THR A 21 -5.66 -1.96 6.43
C THR A 21 -5.81 -2.52 7.84
N CYS A 22 -5.70 -1.68 8.88
CA CYS A 22 -5.96 -2.06 10.27
C CYS A 22 -7.41 -2.51 10.49
N LEU A 23 -8.39 -1.82 9.92
CA LEU A 23 -9.80 -2.22 10.02
C LEU A 23 -10.04 -3.59 9.39
N LEU A 24 -9.49 -3.84 8.21
CA LEU A 24 -9.59 -5.12 7.53
C LEU A 24 -8.86 -6.21 8.32
N ARG A 25 -7.64 -5.93 8.80
CA ARG A 25 -6.79 -6.89 9.52
C ARG A 25 -7.33 -7.23 10.90
N PHE A 26 -7.70 -6.26 11.72
CA PHE A 26 -8.06 -6.48 13.12
C PHE A 26 -9.57 -6.45 13.35
N GLY A 27 -10.31 -5.67 12.55
CA GLY A 27 -11.78 -5.61 12.61
C GLY A 27 -12.43 -6.81 11.92
N LEU A 28 -12.09 -7.04 10.65
CA LEU A 28 -12.61 -8.17 9.87
C LEU A 28 -11.76 -9.44 9.96
N ARG A 29 -10.63 -9.37 10.67
CA ARG A 29 -9.69 -10.49 10.88
C ARG A 29 -9.10 -11.04 9.59
N LEU A 30 -9.01 -10.25 8.51
CA LEU A 30 -8.51 -10.71 7.22
C LEU A 30 -6.99 -10.91 7.25
N GLU A 31 -6.53 -12.05 6.75
CA GLU A 31 -5.12 -12.39 6.61
C GLU A 31 -4.88 -12.96 5.23
N SER A 32 -3.94 -12.40 4.46
CA SER A 32 -3.76 -12.86 3.09
C SER A 32 -3.41 -14.35 3.01
N THR A 33 -2.55 -14.86 3.91
CA THR A 33 -2.14 -16.27 3.94
C THR A 33 -3.33 -17.22 4.13
N ARG A 34 -4.31 -16.84 4.94
CA ARG A 34 -5.51 -17.65 5.18
C ARG A 34 -6.56 -17.45 4.09
N ASP A 35 -6.83 -16.20 3.73
CA ASP A 35 -8.04 -15.84 2.98
C ASP A 35 -7.81 -15.69 1.47
N THR A 36 -6.55 -15.56 1.01
CA THR A 36 -6.24 -15.30 -0.41
C THR A 36 -5.26 -16.28 -1.04
N ALA A 37 -4.61 -17.16 -0.26
CA ALA A 37 -3.65 -18.13 -0.80
C ALA A 37 -4.27 -19.09 -1.85
N SER A 38 -5.50 -19.58 -1.60
CA SER A 38 -6.19 -20.53 -2.50
C SER A 38 -6.85 -19.88 -3.72
N THR A 39 -6.87 -18.55 -3.79
CA THR A 39 -7.50 -17.81 -4.89
C THR A 39 -6.47 -16.93 -5.58
N ILE A 40 -6.12 -15.79 -4.97
CA ILE A 40 -5.12 -14.86 -5.49
C ILE A 40 -3.76 -15.54 -5.59
N GLY A 41 -3.34 -16.30 -4.58
CA GLY A 41 -2.08 -17.02 -4.60
C GLY A 41 -1.97 -17.98 -5.78
N VAL A 42 -3.05 -18.68 -6.17
CA VAL A 42 -3.03 -19.54 -7.36
C VAL A 42 -2.91 -18.70 -8.64
N LEU A 43 -3.65 -17.60 -8.74
CA LEU A 43 -3.63 -16.71 -9.90
C LEU A 43 -2.27 -16.00 -10.09
N THR A 44 -1.54 -15.77 -9.01
CA THR A 44 -0.25 -15.07 -9.00
C THR A 44 0.94 -16.02 -8.88
N PHE A 45 0.75 -17.33 -9.09
CA PHE A 45 1.78 -18.36 -8.97
C PHE A 45 2.52 -18.36 -7.62
N GLY A 46 1.77 -18.10 -6.54
CA GLY A 46 2.24 -18.06 -5.17
C GLY A 46 2.72 -16.68 -4.72
N LEU A 47 2.76 -15.66 -5.58
CA LEU A 47 3.19 -14.32 -5.19
C LEU A 47 2.15 -13.66 -4.28
N ARG A 48 2.58 -13.25 -3.09
CA ARG A 48 1.75 -12.52 -2.14
C ARG A 48 1.66 -11.06 -2.55
N ILE A 49 0.45 -10.57 -2.76
CA ILE A 49 0.24 -9.19 -3.22
C ILE A 49 0.25 -8.24 -2.02
N HIS A 50 1.29 -7.41 -1.95
CA HIS A 50 1.37 -6.26 -1.08
C HIS A 50 0.83 -5.02 -1.77
N HIS A 51 0.13 -4.14 -1.06
CA HIS A 51 -0.37 -2.90 -1.66
C HIS A 51 0.76 -1.92 -2.01
N SER A 52 1.98 -2.12 -1.49
CA SER A 52 3.17 -1.42 -1.98
C SER A 52 3.48 -1.71 -3.45
N TYR A 53 3.12 -2.87 -4.00
CA TYR A 53 3.34 -3.19 -5.42
C TYR A 53 2.53 -2.27 -6.32
N VAL A 54 1.29 -1.98 -5.93
CA VAL A 54 0.44 -0.99 -6.60
C VAL A 54 1.09 0.39 -6.49
N GLY A 55 1.59 0.76 -5.30
CA GLY A 55 2.29 2.02 -5.10
C GLY A 55 3.53 2.18 -6.00
N VAL A 56 4.35 1.13 -6.10
CA VAL A 56 5.53 1.09 -6.98
C VAL A 56 5.14 1.24 -8.44
N ALA A 57 4.02 0.68 -8.89
CA ALA A 57 3.51 0.85 -10.25
C ALA A 57 2.95 2.26 -10.51
N LEU A 58 2.29 2.88 -9.52
CA LEU A 58 1.66 4.20 -9.69
C LEU A 58 2.67 5.34 -9.84
N ILE A 59 3.85 5.26 -9.22
CA ILE A 59 4.89 6.29 -9.30
C ILE A 59 5.39 6.51 -10.75
N PRO A 60 5.86 5.49 -11.51
CA PRO A 60 6.29 5.71 -12.89
C PRO A 60 5.11 6.13 -13.79
N ILE A 61 3.89 5.61 -13.55
CA ILE A 61 2.70 6.07 -14.28
C ILE A 61 2.47 7.56 -14.07
N ALA A 62 2.59 8.05 -12.83
CA ALA A 62 2.48 9.47 -12.52
C ALA A 62 3.51 10.30 -13.30
N MET A 63 4.76 9.84 -13.36
CA MET A 63 5.84 10.51 -14.10
C MET A 63 5.57 10.56 -15.61
N LEU A 64 5.06 9.46 -16.19
CA LEU A 64 4.76 9.39 -17.62
C LEU A 64 3.64 10.34 -18.04
N ILE A 65 2.61 10.50 -17.20
CA ILE A 65 1.44 11.31 -17.54
C ILE A 65 1.52 12.76 -17.06
N GLU A 66 2.55 13.14 -16.30
CA GLU A 66 2.69 14.45 -15.66
C GLU A 66 2.52 15.61 -16.65
N ARG A 67 3.14 15.51 -17.82
CA ARG A 67 3.07 16.56 -18.85
C ARG A 67 1.66 16.76 -19.41
N ARG A 68 0.89 15.67 -19.55
CA ARG A 68 -0.44 15.70 -20.15
C ARG A 68 -1.54 16.00 -19.13
N TRP A 69 -1.41 15.43 -17.93
CA TRP A 69 -2.41 15.51 -16.85
C TRP A 69 -1.75 15.73 -15.47
N PRO A 70 -1.18 16.92 -15.21
CA PRO A 70 -0.38 17.18 -14.02
C PRO A 70 -1.15 17.02 -12.70
N GLN A 71 -2.45 17.30 -12.70
CA GLN A 71 -3.28 17.11 -11.52
C GLN A 71 -3.48 15.64 -11.18
N ILE A 72 -3.68 14.79 -12.18
CA ILE A 72 -3.85 13.34 -11.99
C ILE A 72 -2.52 12.73 -11.56
N ALA A 73 -1.43 13.05 -12.26
CA ALA A 73 -0.08 12.62 -11.92
C ALA A 73 0.25 12.91 -10.45
N ARG A 74 -0.08 14.11 -9.96
CA ARG A 74 0.13 14.46 -8.56
C ARG A 74 -0.62 13.55 -7.58
N HIS A 75 -1.90 13.25 -7.86
CA HIS A 75 -2.66 12.36 -6.99
C HIS A 75 -2.11 10.93 -7.04
N LEU A 76 -1.76 10.44 -8.23
CA LEU A 76 -1.11 9.13 -8.37
C LEU A 76 0.21 9.06 -7.62
N LEU A 77 1.02 10.12 -7.64
CA LEU A 77 2.26 10.19 -6.88
C LEU A 77 2.01 10.17 -5.37
N MET A 78 1.07 10.99 -4.87
CA MET A 78 0.73 11.02 -3.45
C MET A 78 0.20 9.67 -2.96
N ILE A 79 -0.74 9.07 -3.72
CA ILE A 79 -1.32 7.76 -3.42
C ILE A 79 -0.26 6.66 -3.53
N GLY A 80 0.58 6.69 -4.55
CA GLY A 80 1.61 5.68 -4.76
C GLY A 80 2.63 5.64 -3.62
N ILE A 81 3.13 6.81 -3.20
CA ILE A 81 4.02 6.91 -2.04
C ILE A 81 3.29 6.48 -0.77
N ALA A 82 2.04 6.89 -0.58
CA ALA A 82 1.25 6.55 0.61
C ALA A 82 0.98 5.05 0.74
N LEU A 83 0.74 4.33 -0.37
CA LEU A 83 0.57 2.87 -0.38
C LEU A 83 1.85 2.17 0.08
N ILE A 84 3.02 2.61 -0.43
CA ILE A 84 4.32 2.06 0.00
C ILE A 84 4.54 2.32 1.50
N LEU A 85 4.33 3.56 1.95
CA LEU A 85 4.54 3.92 3.35
C LEU A 85 3.58 3.17 4.28
N SER A 86 2.29 3.08 3.94
CA SER A 86 1.34 2.31 4.73
C SER A 86 1.72 0.84 4.78
N ASP A 87 2.12 0.23 3.67
CA ASP A 87 2.54 -1.19 3.67
C ASP A 87 3.73 -1.43 4.61
N LEU A 88 4.75 -0.57 4.53
CA LEU A 88 5.90 -0.65 5.42
C LEU A 88 5.53 -0.41 6.89
N ILE A 89 4.69 0.59 7.17
CA ILE A 89 4.20 0.85 8.54
C ILE A 89 3.40 -0.35 9.05
N HIS A 90 2.49 -0.88 8.24
CA HIS A 90 1.64 -1.98 8.62
C HIS A 90 2.47 -3.21 9.00
N HIS A 91 3.39 -3.61 8.14
CA HIS A 91 4.20 -4.81 8.37
C HIS A 91 5.26 -4.59 9.46
N PHE A 92 6.06 -3.52 9.38
CA PHE A 92 7.22 -3.37 10.27
C PHE A 92 6.93 -2.65 11.58
N ILE A 93 5.79 -1.98 11.73
CA ILE A 93 5.40 -1.32 12.98
C ILE A 93 4.15 -1.97 13.56
N VAL A 94 3.04 -1.99 12.82
CA VAL A 94 1.74 -2.41 13.37
C VAL A 94 1.70 -3.91 13.63
N LEU A 95 1.93 -4.75 12.62
CA LEU A 95 1.95 -6.20 12.78
C LEU A 95 3.07 -6.64 13.70
N TRP A 96 4.25 -6.01 13.61
CA TRP A 96 5.33 -6.30 14.53
C TRP A 96 4.93 -6.06 16.00
N TYR A 97 4.27 -4.93 16.30
CA TYR A 97 3.84 -4.60 17.65
C TYR A 97 2.66 -5.45 18.16
N PHE A 98 1.62 -5.64 17.35
CA PHE A 98 0.39 -6.31 17.78
C PHE A 98 0.37 -7.83 17.58
N VAL A 99 1.12 -8.33 16.60
CA VAL A 99 1.15 -9.76 16.23
C VAL A 99 2.50 -10.41 16.58
N GLY A 100 3.57 -9.62 16.73
CA GLY A 100 4.92 -10.12 17.03
C GLY A 100 5.70 -10.62 15.80
N SER A 101 5.15 -10.43 14.60
CA SER A 101 5.79 -10.79 13.33
C SER A 101 5.39 -9.79 12.25
N PRO A 102 6.32 -9.39 11.37
CA PRO A 102 6.00 -8.45 10.31
C PRO A 102 5.15 -9.07 9.20
N GLN A 103 5.14 -10.41 9.04
CA GLN A 103 4.42 -11.10 7.96
C GLN A 103 4.68 -10.52 6.56
N PHE A 104 5.92 -10.11 6.27
CA PHE A 104 6.35 -9.47 5.02
C PHE A 104 6.98 -10.50 4.07
N ASP A 105 6.22 -11.53 3.72
CA ASP A 105 6.68 -12.62 2.87
C ASP A 105 6.29 -12.37 1.42
N PHE A 106 7.22 -12.51 0.47
CA PHE A 106 6.92 -12.34 -0.95
C PHE A 106 6.03 -13.45 -1.53
N PHE A 107 5.98 -14.61 -0.88
CA PHE A 107 5.21 -15.77 -1.32
C PHE A 107 4.30 -16.27 -0.20
N TYR A 108 3.17 -16.87 -0.57
CA TYR A 108 2.20 -17.47 0.35
C TYR A 108 2.70 -18.73 1.05
#